data_AF-A0A521PN86-F1
#
_entry.id   AF-A0A521PN86-F1
#
_cell.length_a   1.000
_cell.length_b   1.000
_cell.length_c   1.000
_cell.angle_alpha   90.00
_cell.angle_beta   90.00
_cell.angle_gamma   90.00
#
_symmetry.space_group_name_H-M   'P 1'
#
loop_
_entity.id
_entity.type
_entity.pdbx_description
1 polymer ?
#
loop_
_entity_poly.entity_id
_entity_poly.type
_entity_poly.pdbx_seq_one_letter_code
_entity_poly.pdbx_strand_id
1 'polypeptide(L)'
;MSEAAKPADPPEPRVLIGSYVLESLTTGMYVEPRDAIREYVQNAFDAIEAARSDRTLLPGEGKIQIIVSPEEPGMITIEDDGASILPDLVWNTLTAIGASRKSPRRQAGFRGIGRLAGIAYCERLEFRCKAAGYQEEVTVSYDCAAIRKALLEATDLESVFTAHITATRTPAPNVAAHYTKVSLIDLTIAPAELRDIGDLAAYLRVVSPLRFSDSFGDYREQILAEARGRGMEPPTVRLFIGASEDGLDELFKPYARATVANKKPAPIRKISFFDGGTVEGAKWWGWHGETPLYGMIGDPDVAGIRVRVKNIQLDGTDILSRIMRNHQTSYERFQFWVLGEIFIDTLPGVLIPNARRDGFEDSPAWREMQDQIREALKDYVSVVYKASAARNSKRFEKVKEQADREIEDIQSVLHADPPAPPAPEVANKIRAALRKVEGLTLSDYTQDQQVELRKTTAALKDLARQASVTLTEPKTPRASAKQTEPEYPPYLEPVFEVLASMLDTKLYQSVRKAIIKRYA
;
A
#
# COMPACT_ATOMS: atom_id res chain seq x y z
N MET A 1 -65.89 -37.26 -24.69
CA MET A 1 -65.57 -36.29 -23.62
C MET A 1 -64.06 -36.11 -23.63
N SER A 2 -63.57 -34.99 -24.17
CA SER A 2 -62.13 -34.69 -24.20
C SER A 2 -61.74 -34.06 -22.86
N GLU A 3 -60.76 -34.64 -22.21
CA GLU A 3 -60.18 -34.13 -20.97
C GLU A 3 -59.35 -32.88 -21.30
N ALA A 4 -59.87 -31.72 -20.90
CA ALA A 4 -59.19 -30.45 -21.11
C ALA A 4 -57.98 -30.36 -20.17
N ALA A 5 -56.78 -30.25 -20.77
CA ALA A 5 -55.54 -30.05 -20.04
C ALA A 5 -55.63 -28.77 -19.20
N LYS A 6 -55.29 -28.89 -17.90
CA LYS A 6 -55.13 -27.75 -16.99
C LYS A 6 -54.10 -26.77 -17.59
N PRO A 7 -54.37 -25.45 -17.60
CA PRO A 7 -53.36 -24.48 -17.97
C PRO A 7 -52.20 -24.56 -16.97
N ALA A 8 -50.97 -24.63 -17.50
CA ALA A 8 -49.76 -24.55 -16.70
C ALA A 8 -49.75 -23.23 -15.92
N ASP A 9 -49.38 -23.29 -14.64
CA ASP A 9 -49.20 -22.08 -13.84
C ASP A 9 -48.20 -21.14 -14.54
N PRO A 10 -48.44 -19.82 -14.51
CA PRO A 10 -47.48 -18.87 -15.07
C PRO A 10 -46.12 -19.08 -14.40
N PRO A 11 -45.00 -19.05 -15.17
CA PRO A 11 -43.68 -19.22 -14.60
C PRO A 11 -43.48 -18.19 -13.49
N GLU A 12 -43.02 -18.65 -12.32
CA GLU A 12 -42.75 -17.78 -11.19
C GLU A 12 -41.83 -16.63 -11.65
N PRO A 13 -42.11 -15.38 -11.23
CA PRO A 13 -41.31 -14.24 -11.63
C PRO A 13 -39.86 -14.43 -11.14
N ARG A 14 -38.93 -14.63 -12.09
CA ARG A 14 -37.51 -14.83 -11.82
C ARG A 14 -36.85 -13.48 -11.52
N VAL A 15 -36.17 -13.38 -10.39
CA VAL A 15 -35.33 -12.22 -10.05
C VAL A 15 -34.10 -12.24 -10.95
N LEU A 16 -33.86 -11.16 -11.70
CA LEU A 16 -32.69 -11.02 -12.57
C LEU A 16 -31.56 -10.27 -11.83
N ILE A 17 -30.40 -10.90 -11.73
CA ILE A 17 -29.18 -10.31 -11.19
C ILE A 17 -28.23 -10.04 -12.37
N GLY A 18 -28.02 -8.76 -12.68
CA GLY A 18 -27.17 -8.34 -13.79
C GLY A 18 -25.69 -8.72 -13.60
N SER A 19 -25.00 -8.97 -14.70
CA SER A 19 -23.59 -9.40 -14.74
C SER A 19 -22.61 -8.39 -14.13
N TYR A 20 -22.89 -7.08 -14.23
CA TYR A 20 -22.07 -6.01 -13.66
C TYR A 20 -21.92 -6.07 -12.12
N VAL A 21 -22.78 -6.82 -11.43
CA VAL A 21 -22.64 -7.06 -9.99
C VAL A 21 -21.33 -7.79 -9.71
N LEU A 22 -20.95 -8.78 -10.53
CA LEU A 22 -19.73 -9.52 -10.27
C LEU A 22 -18.48 -8.68 -10.56
N GLU A 23 -18.47 -7.90 -11.65
CA GLU A 23 -17.38 -6.96 -11.94
C GLU A 23 -17.18 -5.97 -10.78
N SER A 24 -18.28 -5.41 -10.28
CA SER A 24 -18.22 -4.52 -9.11
C SER A 24 -17.61 -5.22 -7.89
N LEU A 25 -17.89 -6.51 -7.69
CA LEU A 25 -17.41 -7.32 -6.56
C LEU A 25 -16.00 -7.92 -6.75
N THR A 26 -15.46 -7.97 -7.96
CA THR A 26 -14.15 -8.59 -8.26
C THR A 26 -13.09 -7.60 -8.69
N THR A 27 -13.40 -6.59 -9.50
CA THR A 27 -12.44 -5.56 -9.93
C THR A 27 -12.80 -4.18 -9.38
N GLY A 28 -14.08 -3.87 -9.21
CA GLY A 28 -14.53 -2.57 -8.69
C GLY A 28 -14.23 -2.36 -7.20
N MET A 29 -14.18 -3.42 -6.40
CA MET A 29 -13.91 -3.34 -4.96
C MET A 29 -12.41 -3.33 -4.61
N TYR A 30 -11.58 -4.02 -5.38
CA TYR A 30 -10.16 -4.18 -5.07
C TYR A 30 -9.32 -3.26 -5.94
N VAL A 31 -8.89 -2.14 -5.36
CA VAL A 31 -7.95 -1.22 -6.02
C VAL A 31 -6.54 -1.82 -6.04
N GLU A 32 -6.20 -2.60 -5.02
CA GLU A 32 -4.91 -3.29 -4.86
C GLU A 32 -5.09 -4.79 -5.17
N PRO A 33 -4.49 -5.33 -6.25
CA PRO A 33 -4.63 -6.73 -6.67
C PRO A 33 -4.24 -7.75 -5.58
N ARG A 34 -3.25 -7.42 -4.74
CA ARG A 34 -2.80 -8.29 -3.64
C ARG A 34 -3.86 -8.47 -2.55
N ASP A 35 -4.88 -7.61 -2.50
CA ASP A 35 -6.03 -7.77 -1.61
C ASP A 35 -6.79 -9.08 -1.89
N ALA A 36 -6.74 -9.61 -3.12
CA ALA A 36 -7.32 -10.93 -3.42
C ALA A 36 -6.64 -12.04 -2.61
N ILE A 37 -5.31 -12.01 -2.49
CA ILE A 37 -4.56 -12.96 -1.68
C ILE A 37 -4.85 -12.73 -0.19
N ARG A 38 -4.96 -11.46 0.24
CA ARG A 38 -5.38 -11.12 1.59
C ARG A 38 -6.73 -11.77 1.95
N GLU A 39 -7.72 -11.75 1.06
CA GLU A 39 -9.02 -12.40 1.32
C GLU A 39 -8.88 -13.92 1.51
N TYR A 40 -8.02 -14.61 0.75
CA TYR A 40 -7.76 -16.04 0.95
C TYR A 40 -7.04 -16.31 2.28
N VAL A 41 -6.04 -15.50 2.64
CA VAL A 41 -5.35 -15.59 3.94
C VAL A 41 -6.34 -15.40 5.10
N GLN A 42 -7.29 -14.48 4.98
CA GLN A 42 -8.31 -14.29 5.99
C GLN A 42 -9.31 -15.45 6.08
N ASN A 43 -9.69 -16.03 4.94
CA ASN A 43 -10.55 -17.22 4.92
C ASN A 43 -9.86 -18.42 5.58
N ALA A 44 -8.58 -18.60 5.30
CA ALA A 44 -7.73 -19.60 5.93
C ALA A 44 -7.60 -19.36 7.44
N PHE A 45 -7.34 -18.10 7.85
CA PHE A 45 -7.32 -17.71 9.26
C PHE A 45 -8.64 -18.02 9.96
N ASP A 46 -9.78 -17.69 9.35
CA ASP A 46 -11.11 -18.02 9.89
C ASP A 46 -11.33 -19.53 10.06
N ALA A 47 -10.83 -20.34 9.10
CA ALA A 47 -10.91 -21.80 9.15
C ALA A 47 -10.04 -22.40 10.27
N ILE A 48 -8.86 -21.83 10.50
CA ILE A 48 -7.96 -22.21 11.60
C ILE A 48 -8.58 -21.83 12.95
N GLU A 49 -9.14 -20.62 13.08
CA GLU A 49 -9.82 -20.20 14.32
C GLU A 49 -11.05 -21.05 14.62
N ALA A 50 -11.77 -21.50 13.58
CA ALA A 50 -12.86 -22.46 13.74
C ALA A 50 -12.35 -23.82 14.26
N ALA A 51 -11.28 -24.36 13.68
CA ALA A 51 -10.65 -25.60 14.12
C ALA A 51 -10.06 -25.52 15.54
N ARG A 52 -9.54 -24.36 15.95
CA ARG A 52 -9.12 -24.11 17.34
C ARG A 52 -10.31 -24.08 18.29
N SER A 53 -11.42 -23.49 17.85
CA SER A 53 -12.64 -23.36 18.64
C SER A 53 -13.35 -24.70 18.86
N ASP A 54 -13.34 -25.58 17.86
CA ASP A 54 -13.93 -26.93 17.95
C ASP A 54 -12.96 -28.01 18.46
N ARG A 55 -11.70 -27.61 18.74
CA ARG A 55 -10.60 -28.45 19.26
C ARG A 55 -10.07 -29.50 18.27
N THR A 56 -10.31 -29.31 16.98
CA THR A 56 -9.58 -30.03 15.92
C THR A 56 -8.10 -29.63 15.92
N LEU A 57 -7.80 -28.37 16.22
CA LEU A 57 -6.46 -27.84 16.45
C LEU A 57 -6.29 -27.38 17.90
N LEU A 58 -5.08 -27.56 18.46
CA LEU A 58 -4.75 -26.99 19.77
C LEU A 58 -4.57 -25.46 19.69
N PRO A 59 -4.68 -24.73 20.82
CA PRO A 59 -4.36 -23.31 20.86
C PRO A 59 -2.95 -23.03 20.31
N GLY A 60 -2.85 -22.11 19.35
CA GLY A 60 -1.59 -21.75 18.70
C GLY A 60 -1.17 -22.64 17.53
N GLU A 61 -1.82 -23.79 17.31
CA GLU A 61 -1.62 -24.62 16.12
C GLU A 61 -2.34 -24.07 14.89
N GLY A 62 -1.94 -24.54 13.71
CA GLY A 62 -2.49 -24.09 12.44
C GLY A 62 -1.52 -23.20 11.67
N LYS A 63 -1.43 -23.43 10.37
CA LYS A 63 -0.53 -22.76 9.44
C LYS A 63 -1.22 -22.49 8.11
N ILE A 64 -0.70 -21.48 7.42
CA ILE A 64 -1.07 -21.14 6.06
C ILE A 64 0.22 -21.21 5.23
N GLN A 65 0.21 -21.94 4.13
CA GLN A 65 1.33 -22.05 3.20
C GLN A 65 0.94 -21.43 1.86
N ILE A 66 1.75 -20.49 1.38
CA ILE A 66 1.58 -19.84 0.08
C ILE A 66 2.75 -20.24 -0.81
N ILE A 67 2.45 -20.85 -1.95
CA ILE A 67 3.44 -21.19 -2.97
C ILE A 67 3.15 -20.36 -4.20
N VAL A 68 4.12 -19.57 -4.63
CA VAL A 68 4.07 -18.79 -5.86
C VAL A 68 5.03 -19.43 -6.86
N SER A 69 4.48 -20.12 -7.85
CA SER A 69 5.28 -20.72 -8.92
C SER A 69 5.80 -19.62 -9.85
N PRO A 70 7.12 -19.48 -10.01
CA PRO A 70 7.71 -18.51 -10.92
C PRO A 70 7.66 -18.95 -12.40
N GLU A 71 7.26 -20.19 -12.68
CA GLU A 71 7.18 -20.73 -14.03
C GLU A 71 5.92 -20.23 -14.74
N GLU A 72 6.06 -19.76 -15.98
CA GLU A 72 4.93 -19.40 -16.83
C GLU A 72 4.10 -20.66 -17.19
N PRO A 73 2.76 -20.62 -17.05
CA PRO A 73 1.92 -19.42 -17.00
C PRO A 73 1.69 -18.80 -15.60
N GLY A 74 2.41 -19.25 -14.58
CA GLY A 74 2.32 -18.76 -13.20
C GLY A 74 1.19 -19.45 -12.43
N MET A 75 1.42 -19.71 -11.15
CA MET A 75 0.40 -20.29 -10.28
C MET A 75 0.64 -19.84 -8.83
N ILE A 76 -0.42 -19.48 -8.13
CA ILE A 76 -0.38 -19.27 -6.67
C ILE A 76 -1.26 -20.31 -6.01
N THR A 77 -0.72 -20.99 -5.01
CA THR A 77 -1.47 -21.87 -4.12
C THR A 77 -1.48 -21.31 -2.72
N ILE A 78 -2.64 -21.25 -2.08
CA ILE A 78 -2.82 -20.92 -0.67
C ILE A 78 -3.47 -22.11 0.02
N GLU A 79 -2.78 -22.72 0.97
CA GLU A 79 -3.26 -23.90 1.68
C GLU A 79 -3.26 -23.66 3.19
N ASP A 80 -4.40 -23.94 3.83
CA ASP A 80 -4.53 -23.96 5.30
C ASP A 80 -4.83 -25.36 5.81
N ASP A 81 -4.46 -25.62 7.07
CA ASP A 81 -4.81 -26.82 7.82
C ASP A 81 -5.97 -26.56 8.81
N GLY A 82 -6.91 -25.67 8.46
CA GLY A 82 -8.08 -25.37 9.26
C GLY A 82 -9.18 -26.42 9.15
N ALA A 83 -10.38 -26.08 9.63
CA ALA A 83 -11.53 -27.01 9.70
C ALA A 83 -12.05 -27.47 8.31
N SER A 84 -11.69 -26.74 7.25
CA SER A 84 -12.24 -26.92 5.89
C SER A 84 -13.77 -26.82 5.82
N ILE A 85 -14.34 -27.17 4.67
CA ILE A 85 -15.79 -27.18 4.41
C ILE A 85 -16.24 -28.64 4.28
N LEU A 86 -17.34 -28.99 4.96
CA LEU A 86 -17.93 -30.33 4.87
C LEU A 86 -18.32 -30.65 3.41
N PRO A 87 -18.09 -31.86 2.88
CA PRO A 87 -18.30 -32.19 1.47
C PRO A 87 -19.65 -31.76 0.89
N ASP A 88 -20.73 -31.96 1.64
CA ASP A 88 -22.09 -31.62 1.21
C ASP A 88 -22.39 -30.11 1.22
N LEU A 89 -21.55 -29.33 1.90
CA LEU A 89 -21.65 -27.88 1.96
C LEU A 89 -20.70 -27.19 0.98
N VAL A 90 -19.74 -27.90 0.36
CA VAL A 90 -18.68 -27.30 -0.47
C VAL A 90 -19.28 -26.52 -1.63
N TRP A 91 -20.16 -27.13 -2.42
CA TRP A 91 -20.81 -26.48 -3.56
C TRP A 91 -21.52 -25.18 -3.14
N ASN A 92 -22.51 -25.31 -2.25
CA ASN A 92 -23.32 -24.18 -1.79
C ASN A 92 -22.49 -23.10 -1.11
N THR A 93 -21.41 -23.49 -0.42
CA THR A 93 -20.53 -22.53 0.24
C THR A 93 -19.76 -21.75 -0.81
N LEU A 94 -19.09 -22.41 -1.75
CA LEU A 94 -18.18 -21.75 -2.68
C LEU A 94 -18.91 -21.02 -3.81
N THR A 95 -20.08 -21.47 -4.25
CA THR A 95 -20.86 -20.79 -5.29
C THR A 95 -21.77 -19.69 -4.75
N ALA A 96 -21.97 -19.58 -3.43
CA ALA A 96 -22.79 -18.52 -2.83
C ALA A 96 -22.16 -17.12 -2.92
N ILE A 97 -22.90 -16.20 -3.54
CA ILE A 97 -22.57 -14.77 -3.65
C ILE A 97 -23.43 -13.97 -2.67
N GLY A 98 -22.80 -13.21 -1.76
CA GLY A 98 -23.51 -12.36 -0.80
C GLY A 98 -24.32 -13.10 0.29
N ALA A 99 -24.46 -14.42 0.20
CA ALA A 99 -25.19 -15.27 1.14
C ALA A 99 -24.25 -16.02 2.09
N SER A 100 -23.40 -15.29 2.80
CA SER A 100 -22.48 -15.88 3.78
C SER A 100 -23.23 -16.38 5.03
N ARG A 101 -23.04 -17.65 5.39
CA ARG A 101 -23.52 -18.22 6.66
C ARG A 101 -22.59 -17.94 7.85
N LYS A 102 -21.49 -17.20 7.62
CA LYS A 102 -20.46 -16.92 8.61
C LYS A 102 -20.97 -15.89 9.63
N SER A 103 -20.81 -16.18 10.92
CA SER A 103 -21.14 -15.19 11.96
C SER A 103 -20.15 -14.03 11.93
N PRO A 104 -20.59 -12.77 11.80
CA PRO A 104 -19.71 -11.59 11.87
C PRO A 104 -18.89 -11.54 13.17
N ARG A 105 -19.39 -12.16 14.24
CA ARG A 105 -18.74 -12.26 15.55
C ARG A 105 -17.41 -12.99 15.49
N ARG A 106 -17.34 -14.11 14.77
CA ARG A 106 -16.20 -15.04 14.84
C ARG A 106 -15.25 -14.90 13.66
N GLN A 107 -15.77 -14.52 12.49
CA GLN A 107 -15.00 -14.64 11.24
C GLN A 107 -14.75 -13.27 10.59
N ALA A 108 -13.55 -13.06 10.06
CA ALA A 108 -13.11 -11.84 9.41
C ALA A 108 -13.73 -11.68 8.01
N GLY A 109 -13.98 -12.78 7.29
CA GLY A 109 -14.62 -12.79 5.97
C GLY A 109 -16.13 -13.02 6.05
N PHE A 110 -16.93 -12.06 6.50
CA PHE A 110 -18.36 -12.29 6.75
C PHE A 110 -19.28 -12.02 5.54
N ARG A 111 -18.84 -11.34 4.48
CA ARG A 111 -19.70 -10.96 3.33
C ARG A 111 -19.84 -12.04 2.24
N GLY A 112 -18.96 -13.05 2.22
CA GLY A 112 -19.05 -14.18 1.28
C GLY A 112 -18.64 -13.89 -0.17
N ILE A 113 -18.05 -12.72 -0.41
CA ILE A 113 -17.59 -12.26 -1.75
C ILE A 113 -16.08 -12.41 -1.96
N GLY A 114 -15.28 -12.42 -0.88
CA GLY A 114 -13.81 -12.49 -0.95
C GLY A 114 -13.26 -13.73 -1.66
N ARG A 115 -13.99 -14.84 -1.62
CA ARG A 115 -13.61 -16.08 -2.34
C ARG A 115 -13.60 -15.92 -3.86
N LEU A 116 -14.32 -14.93 -4.41
CA LEU A 116 -14.43 -14.71 -5.85
C LEU A 116 -13.34 -13.77 -6.37
N ALA A 117 -12.50 -13.21 -5.49
CA ALA A 117 -11.50 -12.21 -5.86
C ALA A 117 -10.49 -12.75 -6.90
N GLY A 118 -10.21 -14.05 -6.91
CA GLY A 118 -9.30 -14.67 -7.87
C GLY A 118 -9.80 -14.68 -9.32
N ILE A 119 -11.11 -14.59 -9.56
CA ILE A 119 -11.69 -14.63 -10.92
C ILE A 119 -11.11 -13.54 -11.83
N ALA A 120 -10.72 -12.40 -11.25
CA ALA A 120 -10.14 -11.28 -11.99
C ALA A 120 -8.70 -11.51 -12.45
N TYR A 121 -7.96 -12.45 -11.85
CA TYR A 121 -6.50 -12.51 -11.97
C TYR A 121 -5.94 -13.82 -12.52
N CYS A 122 -6.74 -14.87 -12.64
CA CYS A 122 -6.29 -16.17 -13.17
C CYS A 122 -7.20 -16.71 -14.27
N GLU A 123 -6.73 -17.64 -15.10
CA GLU A 123 -7.61 -18.33 -16.08
C GLU A 123 -8.45 -19.43 -15.43
N ARG A 124 -7.93 -20.09 -14.39
CA ARG A 124 -8.68 -21.09 -13.62
C ARG A 124 -8.47 -20.91 -12.13
N LEU A 125 -9.56 -20.90 -11.37
CA LEU A 125 -9.55 -20.84 -9.92
C LEU A 125 -10.10 -22.15 -9.34
N GLU A 126 -9.33 -22.79 -8.47
CA GLU A 126 -9.73 -24.06 -7.87
C GLU A 126 -9.73 -24.01 -6.35
N PHE A 127 -10.76 -24.60 -5.76
CA PHE A 127 -10.87 -24.84 -4.32
C PHE A 127 -10.90 -26.34 -4.09
N ARG A 128 -9.90 -26.88 -3.41
CA ARG A 128 -9.90 -28.26 -2.92
C ARG A 128 -10.13 -28.26 -1.42
N CYS A 129 -11.23 -28.89 -1.01
CA CYS A 129 -11.67 -28.94 0.38
C CYS A 129 -11.62 -30.39 0.88
N LYS A 130 -10.88 -30.62 1.95
CA LYS A 130 -10.86 -31.89 2.68
C LYS A 130 -11.21 -31.62 4.13
N ALA A 131 -12.32 -32.18 4.62
CA ALA A 131 -12.74 -32.06 6.02
C ALA A 131 -12.29 -33.28 6.84
N ALA A 132 -11.98 -33.05 8.13
CA ALA A 132 -11.64 -34.13 9.07
C ALA A 132 -12.82 -35.10 9.22
N GLY A 133 -12.55 -36.41 9.27
CA GLY A 133 -13.57 -37.44 9.41
C GLY A 133 -14.19 -37.94 8.09
N TYR A 134 -13.90 -37.29 6.96
CA TYR A 134 -14.40 -37.68 5.64
C TYR A 134 -13.35 -38.43 4.81
N GLN A 135 -13.79 -39.37 3.97
CA GLN A 135 -12.95 -40.19 3.07
C GLN A 135 -12.92 -39.65 1.63
N GLU A 136 -13.40 -38.43 1.43
CA GLU A 136 -13.44 -37.75 0.15
C GLU A 136 -12.91 -36.33 0.30
N GLU A 137 -12.37 -35.80 -0.79
CA GLU A 137 -12.15 -34.38 -0.98
C GLU A 137 -13.04 -33.89 -2.11
N VAL A 138 -13.44 -32.62 -2.05
CA VAL A 138 -14.26 -31.99 -3.08
C VAL A 138 -13.46 -30.87 -3.71
N THR A 139 -13.35 -30.90 -5.04
CA THR A 139 -12.73 -29.82 -5.81
C THR A 139 -13.81 -29.05 -6.56
N VAL A 140 -13.88 -27.72 -6.35
CA VAL A 140 -14.71 -26.82 -7.15
C VAL A 140 -13.79 -26.00 -8.05
N SER A 141 -14.05 -26.01 -9.35
CA SER A 141 -13.21 -25.37 -10.37
C SER A 141 -14.02 -24.35 -11.16
N TYR A 142 -13.48 -23.14 -11.29
CA TYR A 142 -14.04 -22.01 -12.01
C TYR A 142 -13.22 -21.76 -13.27
N ASP A 143 -13.86 -21.82 -14.43
CA ASP A 143 -13.30 -21.31 -15.69
C ASP A 143 -13.41 -19.78 -15.69
N CYS A 144 -12.38 -19.12 -15.16
CA CYS A 144 -12.39 -17.67 -14.95
C CYS A 144 -12.32 -16.93 -16.29
N ALA A 145 -11.63 -17.49 -17.29
CA ALA A 145 -11.61 -16.99 -18.65
C ALA A 145 -13.02 -16.88 -19.23
N ALA A 146 -13.76 -17.99 -19.18
CA ALA A 146 -15.11 -18.07 -19.70
C ALA A 146 -16.08 -17.23 -18.89
N ILE A 147 -15.97 -17.21 -17.56
CA ILE A 147 -16.78 -16.35 -16.69
C ILE A 147 -16.56 -14.88 -17.04
N ARG A 148 -15.31 -14.39 -17.12
CA ARG A 148 -15.02 -12.99 -17.46
C ARG A 148 -15.61 -12.61 -18.82
N LYS A 149 -15.45 -13.49 -19.83
CA LYS A 149 -16.02 -13.27 -21.16
C LYS A 149 -17.55 -13.23 -21.13
N ALA A 150 -18.16 -14.23 -20.48
CA ALA A 150 -19.61 -14.35 -20.40
C ALA A 150 -20.25 -13.17 -19.67
N LEU A 151 -19.60 -12.60 -18.65
CA LEU A 151 -20.13 -11.44 -17.93
C LEU A 151 -20.27 -10.17 -18.80
N LEU A 152 -19.44 -10.02 -19.83
CA LEU A 152 -19.54 -8.90 -20.78
C LEU A 152 -20.79 -8.99 -21.68
N GLU A 153 -21.27 -10.21 -21.91
CA GLU A 153 -22.35 -10.51 -22.87
C GLU A 153 -23.66 -10.93 -22.19
N ALA A 154 -23.59 -11.44 -20.96
CA ALA A 154 -24.72 -12.04 -20.25
C ALA A 154 -25.56 -11.01 -19.48
N THR A 155 -26.84 -11.31 -19.34
CA THR A 155 -27.79 -10.55 -18.51
C THR A 155 -28.10 -11.23 -17.17
N ASP A 156 -27.74 -12.52 -17.02
CA ASP A 156 -28.06 -13.34 -15.84
C ASP A 156 -26.82 -14.07 -15.30
N LEU A 157 -26.45 -13.74 -14.05
CA LEU A 157 -25.29 -14.30 -13.37
C LEU A 157 -25.40 -15.81 -13.06
N GLU A 158 -26.61 -16.30 -12.78
CA GLU A 158 -26.84 -17.70 -12.43
C GLU A 158 -26.50 -18.62 -13.61
N SER A 159 -26.91 -18.23 -14.82
CA SER A 159 -26.60 -18.97 -16.06
C SER A 159 -25.10 -19.10 -16.31
N VAL A 160 -24.35 -18.00 -16.10
CA VAL A 160 -22.89 -17.97 -16.25
C VAL A 160 -22.21 -18.92 -15.28
N PHE A 161 -22.61 -18.88 -14.01
CA PHE A 161 -22.01 -19.70 -12.95
C PHE A 161 -22.29 -21.18 -13.18
N THR A 162 -23.52 -21.52 -13.57
CA THR A 162 -23.91 -22.90 -13.86
C THR A 162 -23.14 -23.48 -15.04
N ALA A 163 -22.82 -22.67 -16.04
CA ALA A 163 -22.10 -23.12 -17.24
C ALA A 163 -20.59 -23.30 -17.04
N HIS A 164 -19.98 -22.55 -16.10
CA HIS A 164 -18.52 -22.40 -16.03
C HIS A 164 -17.92 -22.79 -14.67
N ILE A 165 -18.72 -23.33 -13.75
CA ILE A 165 -18.27 -23.87 -12.47
C ILE A 165 -18.58 -25.35 -12.42
N THR A 166 -17.58 -26.15 -12.07
CA THR A 166 -17.73 -27.60 -11.91
C THR A 166 -17.33 -28.03 -10.52
N ALA A 167 -17.85 -29.18 -10.08
CA ALA A 167 -17.45 -29.81 -8.83
C ALA A 167 -17.19 -31.29 -9.04
N THR A 168 -16.10 -31.79 -8.47
CA THR A 168 -15.71 -33.19 -8.49
C THR A 168 -15.45 -33.69 -7.08
N ARG A 169 -15.78 -34.96 -6.82
CA ARG A 169 -15.50 -35.66 -5.57
C ARG A 169 -14.48 -36.75 -5.86
N THR A 170 -13.40 -36.78 -5.09
CA THR A 170 -12.32 -37.77 -5.24
C THR A 170 -12.04 -38.47 -3.91
N PRO A 171 -11.68 -39.77 -3.94
CA PRO A 171 -11.29 -40.47 -2.72
C PRO A 171 -10.06 -39.83 -2.06
N ALA A 172 -10.14 -39.60 -0.74
CA ALA A 172 -9.08 -39.06 0.09
C ALA A 172 -8.81 -40.03 1.27
N PRO A 173 -7.84 -40.96 1.14
CA PRO A 173 -7.64 -42.04 2.10
C PRO A 173 -7.32 -41.59 3.53
N ASN A 174 -6.67 -40.43 3.68
CA ASN A 174 -6.36 -39.88 4.99
C ASN A 174 -7.61 -39.19 5.60
N VAL A 175 -8.34 -39.95 6.41
CA VAL A 175 -9.56 -39.47 7.09
C VAL A 175 -9.26 -38.33 8.07
N ALA A 176 -8.10 -38.35 8.72
CA ALA A 176 -7.71 -37.36 9.71
C ALA A 176 -7.25 -36.05 9.06
N ALA A 177 -6.84 -36.05 7.78
CA ALA A 177 -6.44 -34.84 7.09
C ALA A 177 -7.61 -33.86 6.97
N HIS A 178 -7.31 -32.59 7.19
CA HIS A 178 -8.19 -31.47 6.94
C HIS A 178 -7.40 -30.30 6.37
N TYR A 179 -7.91 -29.72 5.30
CA TYR A 179 -7.31 -28.55 4.65
C TYR A 179 -8.28 -27.87 3.69
N THR A 180 -8.02 -26.61 3.40
CA THR A 180 -8.56 -25.94 2.20
C THR A 180 -7.39 -25.43 1.38
N LYS A 181 -7.36 -25.80 0.11
CA LYS A 181 -6.34 -25.36 -0.85
C LYS A 181 -7.02 -24.54 -1.94
N VAL A 182 -6.58 -23.30 -2.11
CA VAL A 182 -7.00 -22.41 -3.19
C VAL A 182 -5.86 -22.31 -4.19
N SER A 183 -6.13 -22.59 -5.47
CA SER A 183 -5.16 -22.52 -6.55
C SER A 183 -5.62 -21.54 -7.62
N LEU A 184 -4.86 -20.47 -7.82
CA LEU A 184 -5.00 -19.52 -8.92
C LEU A 184 -4.04 -19.96 -10.01
N ILE A 185 -4.57 -20.45 -11.12
CA ILE A 185 -3.82 -21.15 -12.16
C ILE A 185 -3.84 -20.31 -13.43
N ASP A 186 -2.65 -20.12 -14.01
CA ASP A 186 -2.40 -19.23 -15.13
C ASP A 186 -2.68 -17.77 -14.74
N LEU A 187 -1.62 -17.09 -14.32
CA LEU A 187 -1.60 -15.71 -13.84
C LEU A 187 -1.09 -14.74 -14.92
N THR A 188 -1.16 -15.12 -16.18
CA THR A 188 -0.64 -14.31 -17.30
C THR A 188 -1.28 -12.92 -17.36
N ILE A 189 -2.57 -12.81 -17.00
CA ILE A 189 -3.31 -11.54 -16.90
C ILE A 189 -3.13 -10.80 -15.57
N ALA A 190 -2.55 -11.45 -14.56
CA ALA A 190 -2.32 -10.83 -13.26
C ALA A 190 -1.21 -9.79 -13.34
N PRO A 191 -1.26 -8.72 -12.54
CA PRO A 191 -0.17 -7.76 -12.49
C PRO A 191 1.07 -8.38 -11.80
N ALA A 192 2.25 -7.80 -12.05
CA ALA A 192 3.53 -8.40 -11.68
C ALA A 192 3.70 -8.55 -10.16
N GLU A 193 3.18 -7.59 -9.38
CA GLU A 193 3.21 -7.58 -7.92
C GLU A 193 2.44 -8.75 -7.27
N LEU A 194 1.55 -9.41 -8.00
CA LEU A 194 0.89 -10.65 -7.54
C LEU A 194 1.78 -11.87 -7.74
N ARG A 195 2.67 -11.82 -8.76
CA ARG A 195 3.54 -12.92 -9.19
C ARG A 195 4.93 -12.87 -8.53
N ASP A 196 5.33 -11.71 -8.01
CA ASP A 196 6.58 -11.55 -7.28
C ASP A 196 6.45 -11.97 -5.80
N ILE A 197 7.25 -12.96 -5.40
CA ILE A 197 7.25 -13.49 -4.03
C ILE A 197 7.64 -12.43 -3.01
N GLY A 198 8.62 -11.57 -3.34
CA GLY A 198 9.13 -10.54 -2.45
C GLY A 198 8.08 -9.46 -2.17
N ASP A 199 7.44 -8.96 -3.22
CA ASP A 199 6.37 -7.96 -3.13
C ASP A 199 5.14 -8.50 -2.40
N LEU A 200 4.77 -9.76 -2.67
CA LEU A 200 3.66 -10.40 -1.96
C LEU A 200 4.01 -10.66 -0.49
N ALA A 201 5.23 -11.09 -0.18
CA ALA A 201 5.71 -11.27 1.18
C ALA A 201 5.71 -9.96 1.97
N ALA A 202 6.24 -8.87 1.39
CA ALA A 202 6.26 -7.54 2.01
C ALA A 202 4.84 -7.07 2.33
N TYR A 203 3.92 -7.19 1.36
CA TYR A 203 2.52 -6.86 1.55
C TYR A 203 1.86 -7.69 2.66
N LEU A 204 2.03 -9.02 2.65
CA LEU A 204 1.41 -9.92 3.63
C LEU A 204 1.97 -9.73 5.05
N ARG A 205 3.25 -9.33 5.20
CA ARG A 205 3.84 -8.97 6.50
C ARG A 205 3.09 -7.85 7.19
N VAL A 206 2.58 -6.91 6.40
CA VAL A 206 1.87 -5.73 6.86
C VAL A 206 0.41 -6.09 7.18
N VAL A 207 -0.30 -6.73 6.24
CA VAL A 207 -1.76 -6.88 6.36
C VAL A 207 -2.26 -8.07 7.17
N SER A 208 -1.47 -9.13 7.28
CA SER A 208 -1.91 -10.43 7.82
C SER A 208 -1.86 -10.47 9.36
N PRO A 209 -2.62 -11.38 10.01
CA PRO A 209 -2.62 -11.55 11.47
C PRO A 209 -1.39 -12.34 11.95
N LEU A 210 -0.20 -11.75 11.75
CA LEU A 210 1.07 -12.40 12.05
C LEU A 210 1.51 -12.20 13.49
N ARG A 211 2.44 -13.06 13.92
CA ARG A 211 3.19 -12.90 15.16
C ARG A 211 4.26 -11.84 15.01
N PHE A 212 4.68 -11.24 16.13
CA PHE A 212 5.90 -10.44 16.18
C PHE A 212 7.13 -11.34 16.04
N SER A 213 8.16 -10.86 15.36
CA SER A 213 9.45 -11.57 15.26
C SER A 213 10.23 -11.48 16.57
N ASP A 214 11.10 -12.46 16.83
CA ASP A 214 12.06 -12.40 17.93
C ASP A 214 13.01 -11.21 17.83
N SER A 215 13.28 -10.72 16.62
CA SER A 215 14.12 -9.55 16.38
C SER A 215 13.51 -8.25 16.95
N PHE A 216 12.21 -8.22 17.26
CA PHE A 216 11.58 -7.10 17.94
C PHE A 216 11.95 -7.01 19.43
N GLY A 217 12.51 -8.10 19.98
CA GLY A 217 13.02 -8.18 21.35
C GLY A 217 11.91 -8.10 22.40
N ASP A 218 12.21 -7.45 23.53
CA ASP A 218 11.34 -7.30 24.70
C ASP A 218 10.05 -6.51 24.42
N TYR A 219 10.03 -5.67 23.38
CA TYR A 219 8.84 -4.91 22.99
C TYR A 219 7.66 -5.79 22.64
N ARG A 220 7.89 -6.98 22.07
CA ARG A 220 6.80 -7.93 21.78
C ARG A 220 6.10 -8.38 23.06
N GLU A 221 6.87 -8.66 24.12
CA GLU A 221 6.32 -9.19 25.38
C GLU A 221 5.56 -8.10 26.12
N GLN A 222 6.05 -6.85 26.07
CA GLN A 222 5.33 -5.70 26.60
C GLN A 222 3.95 -5.54 25.94
N ILE A 223 3.90 -5.60 24.60
CA ILE A 223 2.65 -5.47 23.84
C ILE A 223 1.69 -6.63 24.13
N LEU A 224 2.19 -7.87 24.15
CA LEU A 224 1.36 -9.04 24.42
C LEU A 224 0.88 -9.08 25.88
N ALA A 225 1.71 -8.68 26.85
CA ALA A 225 1.32 -8.58 28.25
C ALA A 225 0.22 -7.53 28.46
N GLU A 226 0.36 -6.37 27.84
CA GLU A 226 -0.66 -5.31 27.86
C GLU A 226 -1.98 -5.82 27.26
N ALA A 227 -1.90 -6.50 26.11
CA ALA A 227 -3.07 -7.08 25.45
C ALA A 227 -3.79 -8.12 26.34
N ARG A 228 -3.03 -9.00 27.01
CA ARG A 228 -3.57 -9.98 27.98
C ARG A 228 -4.21 -9.30 29.18
N GLY A 229 -3.58 -8.26 29.74
CA GLY A 229 -4.15 -7.47 30.84
C GLY A 229 -5.50 -6.85 30.49
N ARG A 230 -5.72 -6.55 29.21
CA ARG A 230 -6.97 -6.00 28.66
C ARG A 230 -7.99 -7.07 28.25
N GLY A 231 -7.59 -8.34 28.22
CA GLY A 231 -8.40 -9.42 27.64
C GLY A 231 -8.60 -9.27 26.13
N MET A 232 -7.66 -8.63 25.43
CA MET A 232 -7.71 -8.29 24.01
C MET A 232 -6.43 -8.76 23.29
N GLU A 233 -5.95 -9.96 23.63
CA GLU A 233 -4.77 -10.55 22.97
C GLU A 233 -5.07 -10.77 21.47
N PRO A 234 -4.31 -10.15 20.54
CA PRO A 234 -4.59 -10.27 19.12
C PRO A 234 -4.37 -11.72 18.67
N PRO A 235 -5.35 -12.35 17.98
CA PRO A 235 -5.16 -13.70 17.48
C PRO A 235 -4.11 -13.71 16.37
N THR A 236 -3.37 -14.82 16.24
CA THR A 236 -2.27 -14.93 15.27
C THR A 236 -2.27 -16.25 14.52
N VAL A 237 -1.65 -16.25 13.35
CA VAL A 237 -1.42 -17.44 12.52
C VAL A 237 0.04 -17.53 12.08
N ARG A 238 0.50 -18.75 11.83
CA ARG A 238 1.78 -19.00 11.15
C ARG A 238 1.55 -18.97 9.65
N LEU A 239 2.17 -18.02 8.97
CA LEU A 239 2.03 -17.84 7.53
C LEU A 239 3.39 -18.05 6.87
N PHE A 240 3.44 -18.91 5.87
CA PHE A 240 4.65 -19.23 5.12
C PHE A 240 4.47 -18.87 3.66
N ILE A 241 5.55 -18.41 3.01
CA ILE A 241 5.55 -18.11 1.58
C ILE A 241 6.86 -18.56 0.92
N GLY A 242 6.79 -19.02 -0.32
CA GLY A 242 7.98 -19.42 -1.09
C GLY A 242 7.66 -19.88 -2.51
N ALA A 243 8.69 -20.33 -3.23
CA ALA A 243 8.56 -20.81 -4.61
C ALA A 243 8.15 -22.30 -4.70
N SER A 244 8.37 -23.07 -3.63
CA SER A 244 8.07 -24.50 -3.53
C SER A 244 7.85 -24.91 -2.07
N GLU A 245 7.40 -26.14 -1.83
CA GLU A 245 7.16 -26.67 -0.48
C GLU A 245 8.44 -26.69 0.38
N ASP A 246 9.60 -26.96 -0.22
CA ASP A 246 10.90 -27.03 0.48
C ASP A 246 11.53 -25.64 0.71
N GLY A 247 11.02 -24.60 0.05
CA GLY A 247 11.59 -23.25 0.03
C GLY A 247 10.70 -22.20 0.71
N LEU A 248 10.00 -22.58 1.78
CA LEU A 248 9.04 -21.72 2.47
C LEU A 248 9.66 -20.93 3.64
N ASP A 249 9.45 -19.62 3.65
CA ASP A 249 9.85 -18.72 4.73
C ASP A 249 8.64 -18.30 5.59
N GLU A 250 8.79 -18.35 6.92
CA GLU A 250 7.77 -17.86 7.85
C GLU A 250 7.76 -16.32 7.88
N LEU A 251 6.57 -15.74 7.73
CA LEU A 251 6.35 -14.31 7.79
C LEU A 251 6.05 -13.86 9.22
N PHE A 252 6.60 -12.71 9.57
CA PHE A 252 6.39 -12.02 10.85
C PHE A 252 6.06 -10.56 10.58
N LYS A 253 5.39 -9.90 11.54
CA LYS A 253 5.20 -8.44 11.51
C LYS A 253 6.55 -7.73 11.30
N PRO A 254 6.60 -6.66 10.50
CA PRO A 254 7.86 -6.04 10.04
C PRO A 254 8.59 -5.21 11.11
N TYR A 255 8.16 -5.27 12.37
CA TYR A 255 8.72 -4.44 13.43
C TYR A 255 10.08 -4.96 13.93
N ALA A 256 11.02 -4.04 14.10
CA ALA A 256 12.36 -4.27 14.61
C ALA A 256 12.70 -3.25 15.72
N ARG A 257 13.82 -3.44 16.42
CA ARG A 257 14.25 -2.55 17.52
C ARG A 257 14.62 -1.13 17.06
N ALA A 258 14.84 -0.93 15.78
CA ALA A 258 15.16 0.35 15.18
C ALA A 258 14.55 0.45 13.78
N THR A 259 14.31 1.69 13.36
CA THR A 259 13.89 2.02 11.99
C THR A 259 14.81 3.12 11.44
N VAL A 260 14.51 3.64 10.25
CA VAL A 260 15.21 4.79 9.66
C VAL A 260 14.23 5.95 9.56
N ALA A 261 14.52 7.03 10.28
CA ALA A 261 13.76 8.27 10.24
C ALA A 261 14.62 9.39 9.66
N ASN A 262 14.17 10.02 8.57
CA ASN A 262 14.90 11.10 7.90
C ASN A 262 16.37 10.76 7.63
N LYS A 263 16.61 9.58 7.04
CA LYS A 263 17.95 9.02 6.71
C LYS A 263 18.88 8.78 7.91
N LYS A 264 18.33 8.76 9.14
CA LYS A 264 19.09 8.46 10.36
C LYS A 264 18.54 7.20 11.02
N PRO A 265 19.41 6.32 11.54
CA PRO A 265 18.99 5.24 12.43
C PRO A 265 18.21 5.82 13.61
N ALA A 266 17.01 5.30 13.83
CA ALA A 266 16.06 5.73 14.83
C ALA A 266 15.68 4.53 15.70
N PRO A 267 16.41 4.28 16.81
CA PRO A 267 16.06 3.21 17.73
C PRO A 267 14.72 3.50 18.40
N ILE A 268 13.89 2.48 18.56
CA ILE A 268 12.70 2.57 19.41
C ILE A 268 13.20 2.64 20.85
N ARG A 269 12.79 3.69 21.58
CA ARG A 269 13.23 3.95 22.96
C ARG A 269 12.32 3.30 24.00
N LYS A 270 11.03 3.28 23.72
CA LYS A 270 10.00 2.62 24.53
C LYS A 270 8.74 2.39 23.70
N ILE A 271 7.90 1.47 24.18
CA ILE A 271 6.53 1.31 23.70
C ILE A 271 5.61 2.10 24.64
N SER A 272 4.74 2.91 24.06
CA SER A 272 3.71 3.66 24.78
C SER A 272 2.34 3.11 24.39
N PHE A 273 1.47 2.94 25.39
CA PHE A 273 0.12 2.40 25.23
C PHE A 273 -0.90 3.52 25.39
N PHE A 274 -2.00 3.42 24.65
CA PHE A 274 -3.11 4.36 24.70
C PHE A 274 -4.41 3.62 24.39
N ASP A 275 -5.53 4.15 24.85
CA ASP A 275 -6.85 3.55 24.64
C ASP A 275 -7.93 4.62 24.73
N GLY A 276 -9.17 4.16 24.64
CA GLY A 276 -10.35 4.94 24.97
C GLY A 276 -11.33 4.09 25.79
N GLY A 277 -12.52 4.64 25.98
CA GLY A 277 -13.62 3.92 26.60
C GLY A 277 -14.14 2.78 25.71
N THR A 278 -15.17 2.11 26.22
CA THR A 278 -15.97 1.18 25.42
C THR A 278 -17.04 1.97 24.68
N VAL A 279 -17.21 1.72 23.38
CA VAL A 279 -18.26 2.34 22.54
C VAL A 279 -19.26 1.26 22.15
N GLU A 280 -20.47 1.32 22.71
CA GLU A 280 -21.55 0.33 22.43
C GLU A 280 -21.09 -1.15 22.58
N GLY A 281 -20.17 -1.41 23.52
CA GLY A 281 -19.60 -2.74 23.75
C GLY A 281 -18.37 -3.07 22.89
N ALA A 282 -18.02 -2.25 21.89
CA ALA A 282 -16.75 -2.33 21.20
C ALA A 282 -15.63 -1.69 22.03
N LYS A 283 -14.49 -2.37 22.10
CA LYS A 283 -13.29 -1.94 22.83
C LYS A 283 -12.17 -1.71 21.84
N TRP A 284 -11.26 -0.82 22.20
CA TRP A 284 -10.04 -0.61 21.43
C TRP A 284 -8.90 -0.22 22.34
N TRP A 285 -7.69 -0.51 21.90
CA TRP A 285 -6.45 0.00 22.48
C TRP A 285 -5.41 0.08 21.38
N GLY A 286 -4.34 0.82 21.63
CA GLY A 286 -3.24 0.95 20.71
C GLY A 286 -1.91 1.05 21.41
N TRP A 287 -0.86 0.87 20.61
CA TRP A 287 0.51 1.08 21.03
C TRP A 287 1.26 1.85 19.95
N HIS A 288 2.26 2.61 20.35
CA HIS A 288 3.23 3.20 19.42
C HIS A 288 4.64 3.14 19.98
N GLY A 289 5.61 2.91 19.09
CA GLY A 289 7.03 2.97 19.40
C GLY A 289 7.53 4.42 19.38
N GLU A 290 8.07 4.89 20.49
CA GLU A 290 8.68 6.22 20.55
C GLU A 290 10.08 6.21 19.94
N THR A 291 10.27 7.01 18.90
CA THR A 291 11.56 7.23 18.25
C THR A 291 12.19 8.55 18.73
N PRO A 292 13.46 8.84 18.39
CA PRO A 292 14.06 10.16 18.63
C PRO A 292 13.41 11.34 17.89
N LEU A 293 12.38 11.10 17.07
CA LEU A 293 11.69 12.13 16.28
C LEU A 293 12.65 12.91 15.37
N TYR A 294 13.53 12.22 14.64
CA TYR A 294 14.42 12.87 13.65
C TYR A 294 13.69 13.36 12.40
N GLY A 295 12.43 12.94 12.22
CA GLY A 295 11.56 13.20 11.09
C GLY A 295 10.63 12.00 10.87
N MET A 296 9.98 11.97 9.71
CA MET A 296 9.17 10.84 9.28
C MET A 296 10.04 9.59 9.10
N ILE A 297 9.47 8.45 9.47
CA ILE A 297 10.00 7.13 9.18
C ILE A 297 9.90 6.91 7.66
N GLY A 298 10.99 6.48 7.05
CA GLY A 298 11.07 6.31 5.59
C GLY A 298 10.61 4.93 5.10
N ASP A 299 10.50 3.97 6.01
CA ASP A 299 10.05 2.61 5.70
C ASP A 299 8.51 2.56 5.69
N PRO A 300 7.89 2.36 4.51
CA PRO A 300 6.44 2.38 4.38
C PRO A 300 5.73 1.20 5.06
N ASP A 301 6.44 0.12 5.38
CA ASP A 301 5.84 -1.08 6.00
C ASP A 301 5.56 -0.86 7.49
N VAL A 302 6.36 -0.02 8.15
CA VAL A 302 6.24 0.28 9.59
C VAL A 302 5.81 1.71 9.91
N ALA A 303 5.97 2.66 9.00
CA ALA A 303 5.61 4.06 9.27
C ALA A 303 4.10 4.23 9.51
N GLY A 304 3.74 4.96 10.56
CA GLY A 304 2.35 5.21 10.93
C GLY A 304 1.80 4.23 11.97
N ILE A 305 0.56 4.49 12.38
CA ILE A 305 -0.19 3.60 13.28
C ILE A 305 -1.31 2.96 12.46
N ARG A 306 -1.34 1.62 12.43
CA ARG A 306 -2.24 0.84 11.59
C ARG A 306 -3.44 0.32 12.37
N VAL A 307 -4.64 0.38 11.78
CA VAL A 307 -5.87 -0.08 12.45
C VAL A 307 -6.14 -1.54 12.11
N ARG A 308 -6.41 -2.35 13.13
CA ARG A 308 -6.62 -3.80 13.02
C ARG A 308 -7.91 -4.25 13.69
N VAL A 309 -8.58 -5.19 13.05
CA VAL A 309 -9.71 -5.96 13.61
C VAL A 309 -9.34 -7.44 13.50
N LYS A 310 -9.43 -8.19 14.61
CA LYS A 310 -8.97 -9.59 14.68
C LYS A 310 -7.52 -9.75 14.19
N ASN A 311 -6.67 -8.77 14.51
CA ASN A 311 -5.28 -8.65 14.06
C ASN A 311 -5.08 -8.55 12.52
N ILE A 312 -6.15 -8.46 11.74
CA ILE A 312 -6.08 -8.18 10.31
C ILE A 312 -6.14 -6.67 10.11
N GLN A 313 -5.23 -6.15 9.30
CA GLN A 313 -5.22 -4.75 8.96
C GLN A 313 -6.39 -4.40 8.03
N LEU A 314 -7.10 -3.32 8.37
CA LEU A 314 -8.19 -2.83 7.54
C LEU A 314 -7.64 -2.08 6.33
N ASP A 315 -6.88 -1.02 6.57
CA ASP A 315 -6.40 -0.06 5.56
C ASP A 315 -4.88 0.07 5.59
N GLY A 316 -4.28 0.94 4.78
CA GLY A 316 -2.88 1.33 4.95
C GLY A 316 -2.66 2.16 6.22
N THR A 317 -2.65 3.48 6.05
CA THR A 317 -2.55 4.48 7.12
C THR A 317 -3.64 5.56 6.96
N ASP A 318 -4.64 5.30 6.14
CA ASP A 318 -5.64 6.26 5.66
C ASP A 318 -6.75 6.52 6.68
N ILE A 319 -7.17 5.52 7.46
CA ILE A 319 -8.09 5.63 8.59
C ILE A 319 -7.54 6.66 9.56
N LEU A 320 -6.29 6.48 10.01
CA LEU A 320 -5.70 7.41 10.95
C LEU A 320 -5.40 8.77 10.30
N SER A 321 -4.97 8.79 9.02
CA SER A 321 -4.82 10.04 8.27
C SER A 321 -6.11 10.86 8.26
N ARG A 322 -7.25 10.24 7.97
CA ARG A 322 -8.58 10.90 7.98
C ARG A 322 -8.95 11.38 9.38
N ILE A 323 -8.75 10.56 10.41
CA ILE A 323 -9.01 10.96 11.81
C ILE A 323 -8.18 12.20 12.16
N MET A 324 -6.88 12.22 11.85
CA MET A 324 -5.99 13.34 12.14
C MET A 324 -6.32 14.60 11.34
N ARG A 325 -6.62 14.45 10.04
CA ARG A 325 -6.96 15.55 9.12
C ARG A 325 -8.18 16.34 9.59
N ASN A 326 -9.16 15.66 10.18
CA ASN A 326 -10.38 16.31 10.69
C ASN A 326 -10.10 17.31 11.83
N HIS A 327 -8.95 17.22 12.51
CA HIS A 327 -8.53 18.23 13.48
C HIS A 327 -7.76 19.37 12.79
N GLN A 328 -6.70 19.04 12.06
CA GLN A 328 -5.91 19.99 11.29
C GLN A 328 -5.28 19.25 10.12
N THR A 329 -5.40 19.79 8.90
CA THR A 329 -4.95 19.11 7.67
C THR A 329 -3.48 18.66 7.75
N SER A 330 -2.62 19.45 8.39
CA SER A 330 -1.20 19.14 8.53
C SER A 330 -0.87 18.03 9.54
N TYR A 331 -1.84 17.55 10.33
CA TYR A 331 -1.60 16.57 11.40
C TYR A 331 -1.50 15.13 10.89
N GLU A 332 -2.08 14.82 9.73
CA GLU A 332 -1.96 13.50 9.12
C GLU A 332 -0.50 13.07 8.97
N ARG A 333 0.39 14.02 8.65
CA ARG A 333 1.80 13.76 8.40
C ARG A 333 2.57 13.35 9.67
N PHE A 334 2.03 13.68 10.85
CA PHE A 334 2.68 13.42 12.13
C PHE A 334 2.58 11.96 12.53
N GLN A 335 1.57 11.22 12.08
CA GLN A 335 1.48 9.78 12.36
C GLN A 335 2.72 9.02 11.85
N PHE A 336 3.34 9.47 10.75
CA PHE A 336 4.51 8.83 10.15
C PHE A 336 5.82 9.04 10.94
N TRP A 337 5.78 9.73 12.08
CA TRP A 337 6.95 9.90 12.95
C TRP A 337 7.10 8.77 13.96
N VAL A 338 6.10 7.90 14.06
CA VAL A 338 6.10 6.68 14.88
C VAL A 338 5.64 5.49 14.06
N LEU A 339 5.80 4.33 14.66
CA LEU A 339 5.25 3.06 14.21
C LEU A 339 4.33 2.53 15.31
N GLY A 340 3.25 1.85 14.94
CA GLY A 340 2.32 1.31 15.93
C GLY A 340 1.09 0.66 15.33
N GLU A 341 0.21 0.18 16.21
CA GLU A 341 -1.05 -0.43 15.83
C GLU A 341 -2.16 -0.04 16.80
N ILE A 342 -3.39 0.04 16.28
CA ILE A 342 -4.63 0.12 17.06
C ILE A 342 -5.39 -1.19 16.83
N PHE A 343 -5.72 -1.88 17.91
CA PHE A 343 -6.53 -3.09 17.88
C PHE A 343 -7.95 -2.78 18.33
N ILE A 344 -8.92 -3.18 17.52
CA ILE A 344 -10.35 -3.03 17.79
C ILE A 344 -10.95 -4.42 17.96
N ASP A 345 -11.61 -4.62 19.10
CA ASP A 345 -12.50 -5.75 19.35
C ASP A 345 -13.94 -5.23 19.36
N THR A 346 -14.78 -5.75 18.48
CA THR A 346 -16.13 -5.23 18.25
C THR A 346 -17.16 -6.33 18.34
N LEU A 347 -18.31 -5.99 18.93
CA LEU A 347 -19.49 -6.83 18.86
C LEU A 347 -20.09 -6.81 17.44
N PRO A 348 -20.81 -7.87 17.03
CA PRO A 348 -21.51 -7.91 15.75
C PRO A 348 -22.48 -6.75 15.62
N GLY A 349 -22.45 -6.08 14.46
CA GLY A 349 -23.37 -4.99 14.15
C GLY A 349 -22.99 -3.62 14.71
N VAL A 350 -21.95 -3.53 15.57
CA VAL A 350 -21.51 -2.25 16.16
C VAL A 350 -20.54 -1.52 15.23
N LEU A 351 -19.35 -2.09 15.03
CA LEU A 351 -18.38 -1.63 14.05
C LEU A 351 -18.25 -2.67 12.95
N ILE A 352 -18.75 -2.34 11.77
CA ILE A 352 -18.77 -3.23 10.62
C ILE A 352 -17.71 -2.73 9.63
N PRO A 353 -16.63 -3.47 9.36
CA PRO A 353 -15.72 -3.13 8.28
C PRO A 353 -16.48 -3.03 6.95
N ASN A 354 -16.20 -1.98 6.19
CA ASN A 354 -16.83 -1.76 4.88
C ASN A 354 -16.37 -2.82 3.87
N ALA A 355 -17.03 -2.89 2.70
CA ALA A 355 -16.75 -3.94 1.72
C ALA A 355 -15.32 -3.87 1.13
N ARG A 356 -14.74 -2.67 1.04
CA ARG A 356 -13.36 -2.43 0.58
C ARG A 356 -12.30 -2.71 1.65
N ARG A 357 -12.76 -2.94 2.90
CA ARG A 357 -11.97 -3.04 4.13
C ARG A 357 -11.12 -1.81 4.45
N ASP A 358 -11.24 -0.70 3.75
CA ASP A 358 -10.46 0.52 4.00
C ASP A 358 -11.02 1.40 5.14
N GLY A 359 -11.92 0.85 5.95
CA GLY A 359 -12.58 1.53 7.07
C GLY A 359 -13.79 0.76 7.59
N PHE A 360 -14.59 1.46 8.38
CA PHE A 360 -15.88 0.98 8.88
C PHE A 360 -17.03 1.65 8.11
N GLU A 361 -18.19 0.98 8.10
CA GLU A 361 -19.46 1.62 7.73
C GLU A 361 -19.70 2.83 8.64
N ASP A 362 -20.28 3.90 8.11
CA ASP A 362 -20.55 5.10 8.88
C ASP A 362 -21.64 4.84 9.93
N SER A 363 -21.27 4.96 11.20
CA SER A 363 -22.16 4.72 12.34
C SER A 363 -21.85 5.67 13.50
N PRO A 364 -22.81 5.93 14.41
CA PRO A 364 -22.55 6.70 15.62
C PRO A 364 -21.39 6.13 16.44
N ALA A 365 -21.35 4.80 16.62
CA ALA A 365 -20.28 4.10 17.31
C ALA A 365 -18.90 4.34 16.64
N TRP A 366 -18.84 4.33 15.31
CA TRP A 366 -17.58 4.60 14.62
C TRP A 366 -17.13 6.05 14.83
N ARG A 367 -18.03 7.03 14.70
CA ARG A 367 -17.71 8.45 14.91
C ARG A 367 -17.24 8.72 16.34
N GLU A 368 -17.90 8.13 17.34
CA GLU A 368 -17.47 8.24 18.73
C GLU A 368 -16.07 7.64 18.95
N MET A 369 -15.79 6.47 18.36
CA MET A 369 -14.46 5.86 18.43
C MET A 369 -13.39 6.73 17.76
N GLN A 370 -13.71 7.36 16.62
CA GLN A 370 -12.79 8.31 15.96
C GLN A 370 -12.44 9.49 16.88
N ASP A 371 -13.40 9.99 17.66
CA ASP A 371 -13.16 11.08 18.61
C ASP A 371 -12.35 10.62 19.83
N GLN A 372 -12.58 9.41 20.32
CA GLN A 372 -11.74 8.82 21.38
C GLN A 372 -10.28 8.63 20.92
N ILE A 373 -10.07 8.08 19.71
CA ILE A 373 -8.73 7.91 19.13
C ILE A 373 -8.03 9.26 18.98
N ARG A 374 -8.77 10.29 18.54
CA ARG A 374 -8.25 11.64 18.38
C ARG A 374 -7.78 12.23 19.71
N GLU A 375 -8.61 12.17 20.75
CA GLU A 375 -8.25 12.72 22.06
C GLU A 375 -7.07 11.97 22.68
N ALA A 376 -7.05 10.64 22.57
CA ALA A 376 -5.95 9.80 23.06
C ALA A 376 -4.58 10.15 22.41
N LEU A 377 -4.58 10.60 21.15
CA LEU A 377 -3.36 10.93 20.41
C LEU A 377 -2.99 12.42 20.44
N LYS A 378 -3.76 13.27 21.13
CA LYS A 378 -3.57 14.73 21.16
C LYS A 378 -2.21 15.14 21.72
N ASP A 379 -1.81 14.56 22.85
CA ASP A 379 -0.53 14.85 23.48
C ASP A 379 0.64 14.40 22.59
N TYR A 380 0.50 13.23 21.98
CA TYR A 380 1.45 12.72 21.01
C TYR A 380 1.63 13.69 19.84
N VAL A 381 0.54 14.13 19.23
CA VAL A 381 0.56 15.09 18.11
C VAL A 381 1.23 16.39 18.53
N SER A 382 0.96 16.89 19.74
CA SER A 382 1.60 18.10 20.28
C SER A 382 3.13 17.95 20.39
N VAL A 383 3.60 16.80 20.88
CA VAL A 383 5.04 16.50 21.00
C VAL A 383 5.71 16.45 19.62
N VAL A 384 5.11 15.75 18.65
CA VAL A 384 5.64 15.64 17.29
C VAL A 384 5.64 16.99 16.59
N TYR A 385 4.58 17.79 16.76
CA TYR A 385 4.50 19.14 16.23
C TYR A 385 5.66 20.01 16.74
N LYS A 386 5.91 20.02 18.06
CA LYS A 386 7.03 20.76 18.67
C LYS A 386 8.39 20.29 18.14
N ALA A 387 8.60 18.97 18.03
CA ALA A 387 9.83 18.41 17.48
C ALA A 387 10.04 18.81 16.00
N SER A 388 8.97 18.76 15.20
CA SER A 388 8.99 19.18 13.80
C SER A 388 9.29 20.67 13.65
N ALA A 389 8.63 21.53 14.44
CA ALA A 389 8.86 22.97 14.44
C ALA A 389 10.31 23.32 14.84
N ALA A 390 10.83 22.72 15.92
CA ALA A 390 12.21 22.93 16.36
C ALA A 390 13.23 22.50 15.29
N ARG A 391 12.98 21.38 14.62
CA ARG A 391 13.80 20.90 13.50
C ARG A 391 13.76 21.85 12.31
N ASN A 392 12.58 22.36 11.96
CA ASN A 392 12.42 23.33 10.87
C ASN A 392 13.13 24.64 11.18
N SER A 393 13.03 25.16 12.42
CA SER A 393 13.76 26.38 12.84
C SER A 393 15.27 26.23 12.68
N LYS A 394 15.85 25.14 13.19
CA LYS A 394 17.29 24.86 13.05
C LYS A 394 17.73 24.72 11.59
N ARG A 395 16.87 24.12 10.75
CA ARG A 395 17.13 23.99 9.31
C ARG A 395 17.11 25.36 8.63
N PHE A 396 16.13 26.19 8.98
CA PHE A 396 16.00 27.56 8.49
C PHE A 396 17.23 28.38 8.86
N GLU A 397 17.58 28.46 10.15
CA GLU A 397 18.74 29.20 10.66
C GLU A 397 20.02 28.78 9.93
N LYS A 398 20.29 27.47 9.84
CA LYS A 398 21.49 26.95 9.16
C LYS A 398 21.54 27.32 7.68
N VAL A 399 20.43 27.20 6.95
CA VAL A 399 20.40 27.53 5.51
C VAL A 399 20.51 29.02 5.31
N LYS A 400 19.88 29.82 6.16
CA LYS A 400 19.96 31.28 6.12
C LYS A 400 21.37 31.77 6.41
N GLU A 401 21.98 31.36 7.52
CA GLU A 401 23.36 31.71 7.87
C GLU A 401 24.37 31.30 6.78
N GLN A 402 24.12 30.16 6.11
CA GLN A 402 24.96 29.76 4.99
C GLN A 402 24.74 30.68 3.78
N ALA A 403 23.49 31.00 3.45
CA ALA A 403 23.18 31.88 2.32
C ALA A 403 23.71 33.31 2.56
N ASP A 404 23.56 33.85 3.76
CA ASP A 404 24.05 35.18 4.14
C ASP A 404 25.58 35.24 4.02
N ARG A 405 26.30 34.23 4.51
CA ARG A 405 27.76 34.14 4.34
C ARG A 405 28.18 34.07 2.88
N GLU A 406 27.52 33.25 2.07
CA GLU A 406 27.82 33.17 0.64
C GLU A 406 27.52 34.50 -0.06
N ILE A 407 26.45 35.20 0.32
CA ILE A 407 26.12 36.55 -0.17
C ILE A 407 27.26 37.53 0.15
N GLU A 408 27.71 37.58 1.41
CA GLU A 408 28.79 38.46 1.85
C GLU A 408 30.12 38.14 1.14
N ASP A 409 30.48 36.85 1.06
CA ASP A 409 31.68 36.39 0.38
C ASP A 409 31.65 36.78 -1.11
N ILE A 410 30.54 36.55 -1.79
CA ILE A 410 30.39 36.91 -3.21
C ILE A 410 30.40 38.42 -3.42
N GLN A 411 29.75 39.20 -2.54
CA GLN A 411 29.80 40.66 -2.59
C GLN A 411 31.24 41.17 -2.42
N SER A 412 31.99 40.66 -1.45
CA SER A 412 33.38 41.04 -1.23
C SER A 412 34.26 40.75 -2.43
N VAL A 413 34.02 39.61 -3.10
CA VAL A 413 34.69 39.20 -4.34
C VAL A 413 34.36 40.12 -5.50
N LEU A 414 33.09 40.49 -5.69
CA LEU A 414 32.65 41.35 -6.78
C LEU A 414 33.13 42.80 -6.62
N HIS A 415 33.37 43.23 -5.38
CA HIS A 415 33.86 44.57 -5.04
C HIS A 415 35.38 44.65 -4.84
N ALA A 416 36.10 43.52 -4.85
CA ALA A 416 37.55 43.49 -4.81
C ALA A 416 38.16 44.00 -6.13
N ASP A 417 39.21 44.82 -6.04
CA ASP A 417 39.97 45.30 -7.19
C ASP A 417 41.42 44.76 -7.16
N PRO A 418 41.82 43.85 -8.07
CA PRO A 418 41.00 43.16 -9.07
C PRO A 418 40.18 42.00 -8.46
N PRO A 419 39.06 41.58 -9.10
CA PRO A 419 38.23 40.49 -8.62
C PRO A 419 39.02 39.18 -8.50
N ALA A 420 39.00 38.57 -7.31
CA ALA A 420 39.94 37.53 -6.91
C ALA A 420 39.67 36.10 -7.44
N PRO A 421 38.43 35.64 -7.70
CA PRO A 421 38.15 34.30 -8.24
C PRO A 421 37.53 34.30 -9.66
N PRO A 422 37.66 33.19 -10.42
CA PRO A 422 37.13 33.07 -11.78
C PRO A 422 35.59 33.00 -11.82
N ALA A 423 34.99 33.59 -12.85
CA ALA A 423 33.53 33.70 -13.05
C ALA A 423 32.72 32.38 -12.84
N PRO A 424 33.20 31.20 -13.29
CA PRO A 424 32.49 29.95 -13.09
C PRO A 424 32.34 29.53 -11.62
N GLU A 425 33.30 29.86 -10.77
CA GLU A 425 33.27 29.49 -9.35
C GLU A 425 32.19 30.26 -8.60
N VAL A 426 32.14 31.58 -8.81
CA VAL A 426 31.11 32.47 -8.25
C VAL A 426 29.71 32.04 -8.71
N ALA A 427 29.55 31.76 -10.00
CA ALA A 427 28.28 31.29 -10.55
C ALA A 427 27.84 29.91 -9.98
N ASN A 428 28.77 29.04 -9.62
CA ASN A 428 28.47 27.76 -8.97
C ASN A 428 28.06 27.95 -7.50
N LYS A 429 28.75 28.83 -6.75
CA LYS A 429 28.38 29.17 -5.37
C LYS A 429 26.96 29.75 -5.28
N ILE A 430 26.64 30.71 -6.15
CA ILE A 430 25.30 31.31 -6.24
C ILE A 430 24.23 30.24 -6.54
N ARG A 431 24.47 29.38 -7.54
CA ARG A 431 23.53 28.30 -7.89
C ARG A 431 23.35 27.30 -6.75
N ALA A 432 24.42 26.94 -6.04
CA ALA A 432 24.36 26.05 -4.90
C ALA A 432 23.57 26.68 -3.73
N ALA A 433 23.78 27.96 -3.45
CA ALA A 433 23.03 28.70 -2.43
C ALA A 433 21.54 28.81 -2.79
N LEU A 434 21.21 29.19 -4.04
CA LEU A 434 19.84 29.25 -4.54
C LEU A 434 19.14 27.89 -4.40
N ARG A 435 19.79 26.80 -4.84
CA ARG A 435 19.23 25.45 -4.73
C ARG A 435 18.94 25.05 -3.27
N LYS A 436 19.76 25.49 -2.31
CA LYS A 436 19.55 25.20 -0.89
C LYS A 436 18.35 25.97 -0.33
N VAL A 437 18.22 27.26 -0.66
CA VAL A 437 17.12 28.12 -0.19
C VAL A 437 15.80 27.70 -0.85
N GLU A 438 15.79 27.50 -2.17
CA GLU A 438 14.61 27.06 -2.94
C GLU A 438 14.22 25.59 -2.62
N GLY A 439 15.15 24.79 -2.09
CA GLY A 439 14.88 23.44 -1.58
C GLY A 439 14.17 23.40 -0.22
N LEU A 440 13.80 24.55 0.35
CA LEU A 440 12.97 24.66 1.54
C LEU A 440 11.49 24.82 1.15
N THR A 441 10.64 23.92 1.63
CA THR A 441 9.19 24.00 1.41
C THR A 441 8.60 25.13 2.24
N LEU A 442 8.19 26.25 1.63
CA LEU A 442 7.74 27.46 2.34
C LEU A 442 6.62 27.21 3.37
N SER A 443 5.71 26.29 3.09
CA SER A 443 4.60 25.94 4.00
C SER A 443 5.03 25.30 5.32
N ASP A 444 6.30 24.89 5.45
CA ASP A 444 6.87 24.35 6.69
C ASP A 444 7.35 25.43 7.67
N TYR A 445 7.31 26.71 7.28
CA TYR A 445 7.88 27.84 8.02
C TYR A 445 6.84 28.92 8.34
N THR A 446 7.13 29.72 9.37
CA THR A 446 6.30 30.87 9.79
C THR A 446 6.24 31.95 8.70
N GLN A 447 5.25 32.86 8.77
CA GLN A 447 5.14 33.95 7.80
C GLN A 447 6.41 34.83 7.74
N ASP A 448 7.00 35.14 8.89
CA ASP A 448 8.23 35.94 8.95
C ASP A 448 9.41 35.21 8.28
N GLN A 449 9.58 33.92 8.58
CA GLN A 449 10.60 33.09 7.92
C GLN A 449 10.37 32.99 6.41
N GLN A 450 9.11 32.88 5.94
CA GLN A 450 8.81 32.88 4.51
C GLN A 450 9.20 34.21 3.84
N VAL A 451 8.97 35.35 4.51
CA VAL A 451 9.40 36.66 4.02
C VAL A 451 10.92 36.73 3.94
N GLU A 452 11.65 36.25 4.94
CA GLU A 452 13.10 36.20 4.93
C GLU A 452 13.68 35.30 3.83
N LEU A 453 13.10 34.11 3.61
CA LEU A 453 13.53 33.23 2.50
C LEU A 453 13.32 33.90 1.15
N ARG A 454 12.21 34.61 0.96
CA ARG A 454 11.94 35.37 -0.28
C ARG A 454 12.96 36.48 -0.49
N LYS A 455 13.28 37.24 0.57
CA LYS A 455 14.33 38.28 0.53
C LYS A 455 15.70 37.69 0.18
N THR A 456 16.08 36.59 0.83
CA THR A 456 17.36 35.90 0.59
C THR A 456 17.44 35.37 -0.84
N THR A 457 16.35 34.78 -1.34
CA THR A 457 16.24 34.31 -2.73
C THR A 457 16.40 35.47 -3.72
N ALA A 458 15.76 36.61 -3.45
CA ALA A 458 15.87 37.79 -4.31
C ALA A 458 17.31 38.33 -4.34
N ALA A 459 17.96 38.44 -3.17
CA ALA A 459 19.35 38.88 -3.06
C ALA A 459 20.32 37.99 -3.85
N LEU A 460 20.16 36.66 -3.76
CA LEU A 460 20.97 35.71 -4.53
C LEU A 460 20.73 35.83 -6.05
N LYS A 461 19.48 36.09 -6.48
CA LYS A 461 19.16 36.31 -7.91
C LYS A 461 19.75 37.63 -8.43
N ASP A 462 19.73 38.68 -7.61
CA ASP A 462 20.36 39.95 -7.94
C ASP A 462 21.88 39.82 -8.03
N LEU A 463 22.51 39.08 -7.11
CA LEU A 463 23.94 38.76 -7.19
C LEU A 463 24.29 37.93 -8.43
N ALA A 464 23.44 36.98 -8.81
CA ALA A 464 23.62 36.22 -10.06
C ALA A 464 23.67 37.16 -11.28
N ARG A 465 22.77 38.14 -11.31
CA ARG A 465 22.73 39.17 -12.36
C ARG A 465 23.97 40.06 -12.32
N GLN A 466 24.38 40.54 -11.15
CA GLN A 466 25.59 41.39 -11.01
C GLN A 466 26.86 40.63 -11.42
N ALA A 467 27.05 39.40 -10.94
CA ALA A 467 28.19 38.56 -11.31
C ALA A 467 28.27 38.32 -12.82
N SER A 468 27.12 38.16 -13.50
CA SER A 468 27.09 38.01 -14.96
C SER A 468 27.51 39.25 -15.74
N VAL A 469 27.45 40.44 -15.12
CA VAL A 469 27.88 41.72 -15.71
C VAL A 469 29.33 42.03 -15.36
N THR A 470 29.73 41.84 -14.10
CA THR A 470 31.06 42.21 -13.59
C THR A 470 32.16 41.24 -13.98
N LEU A 471 31.86 39.93 -14.06
CA LEU A 471 32.86 38.88 -14.30
C LEU A 471 32.90 38.42 -15.76
N THR A 472 32.20 39.12 -16.67
CA THR A 472 32.39 38.96 -18.11
C THR A 472 33.78 39.47 -18.49
N GLU A 473 34.63 38.59 -19.02
CA GLU A 473 35.95 38.97 -19.53
C GLU A 473 35.84 40.15 -20.52
N PRO A 474 36.76 41.14 -20.50
CA PRO A 474 36.93 42.02 -21.64
C PRO A 474 37.33 41.14 -22.82
N LYS A 475 36.46 41.05 -23.83
CA LYS A 475 36.83 40.50 -25.13
C LYS A 475 38.04 41.29 -25.62
N THR A 476 39.23 40.69 -25.58
CA THR A 476 40.36 41.17 -26.39
C THR A 476 39.88 41.20 -27.85
N PRO A 477 40.24 42.20 -28.67
CA PRO A 477 39.91 42.20 -30.08
C PRO A 477 40.70 41.07 -30.74
N ARG A 478 40.11 39.86 -30.78
CA ARG A 478 40.57 38.82 -31.69
C ARG A 478 40.26 39.32 -33.09
N ALA A 479 41.32 39.44 -33.89
CA ALA A 479 41.21 39.54 -35.34
C ALA A 479 40.14 38.56 -35.84
N SER A 480 39.35 39.02 -36.82
CA SER A 480 38.26 38.31 -37.45
C SER A 480 38.65 36.89 -37.89
N ALA A 481 38.48 35.93 -36.97
CA ALA A 481 38.38 34.53 -37.33
C ALA A 481 36.94 34.34 -37.81
N LYS A 482 36.79 34.20 -39.14
CA LYS A 482 35.56 33.74 -39.79
C LYS A 482 34.99 32.56 -38.99
N GLN A 483 33.72 32.66 -38.59
CA GLN A 483 32.96 31.50 -38.16
C GLN A 483 32.94 30.51 -39.32
N THR A 484 33.72 29.45 -39.23
CA THR A 484 33.47 28.26 -40.04
C THR A 484 32.26 27.57 -39.43
N GLU A 485 31.16 27.55 -40.18
CA GLU A 485 30.03 26.67 -39.86
C GLU A 485 30.54 25.22 -39.80
N PRO A 486 30.00 24.38 -38.90
CA PRO A 486 30.39 22.98 -38.84
C PRO A 486 30.10 22.31 -40.19
N GLU A 487 31.13 21.73 -40.83
CA GLU A 487 30.96 20.93 -42.05
C GLU A 487 30.09 19.71 -41.73
N TYR A 488 28.94 19.61 -42.39
CA TYR A 488 28.11 18.42 -42.43
C TYR A 488 27.99 17.95 -43.90
N PRO A 489 27.70 16.65 -44.13
CA PRO A 489 27.59 16.14 -45.48
C PRO A 489 26.55 16.92 -46.32
N PRO A 490 26.85 17.30 -47.58
CA PRO A 490 25.97 18.15 -48.40
C PRO A 490 24.57 17.59 -48.63
N TYR A 491 24.39 16.27 -48.52
CA TYR A 491 23.08 15.62 -48.69
C TYR A 491 22.10 15.92 -47.54
N LEU A 492 22.55 16.51 -46.42
CA LEU A 492 21.69 16.91 -45.32
C LEU A 492 21.06 18.30 -45.50
N GLU A 493 21.53 19.10 -46.46
CA GLU A 493 20.99 20.43 -46.75
C GLU A 493 19.47 20.42 -47.03
N PRO A 494 18.96 19.55 -47.94
CA PRO A 494 17.52 19.50 -48.23
C PRO A 494 16.70 19.04 -47.02
N VAL A 495 17.29 18.22 -46.14
CA VAL A 495 16.64 17.76 -44.91
C VAL A 495 16.48 18.91 -43.92
N PHE A 496 17.50 19.75 -43.77
CA PHE A 496 17.42 20.91 -42.89
C PHE A 496 16.47 21.99 -43.42
N GLU A 497 16.37 22.19 -44.74
CA GLU A 497 15.39 23.10 -45.34
C GLU A 497 13.95 22.66 -45.06
N VAL A 498 13.64 21.37 -45.25
CA VAL A 498 12.31 20.83 -44.94
C VAL A 498 12.01 20.96 -43.45
N LEU A 499 12.95 20.59 -42.58
CA LEU A 499 12.76 20.68 -41.12
C LEU A 499 12.59 22.13 -40.64
N ALA A 500 13.29 23.09 -41.23
CA ALA A 500 13.15 24.51 -40.90
C ALA A 500 11.76 25.05 -41.27
N SER A 501 11.14 24.52 -42.32
CA SER A 501 9.79 24.89 -42.74
C SER A 501 8.68 24.26 -41.88
N MET A 502 8.96 23.14 -41.22
CA MET A 502 7.97 22.38 -40.44
C MET A 502 8.05 22.59 -38.92
N LEU A 503 9.18 23.07 -38.40
CA LEU A 503 9.44 23.17 -36.96
C LEU A 503 9.64 24.61 -36.51
N ASP A 504 9.27 24.91 -35.26
CA ASP A 504 9.61 26.20 -34.65
C ASP A 504 11.13 26.34 -34.43
N THR A 505 11.61 27.58 -34.37
CA THR A 505 13.03 27.90 -34.34
C THR A 505 13.80 27.20 -33.23
N LYS A 506 13.18 26.99 -32.06
CA LYS A 506 13.87 26.42 -30.89
C LYS A 506 13.99 24.91 -31.01
N LEU A 507 12.94 24.26 -31.51
CA LEU A 507 12.93 22.82 -31.77
C LEU A 507 13.81 22.47 -32.98
N TYR A 508 13.74 23.25 -34.05
CA TYR A 508 14.61 23.13 -35.23
C TYR A 508 16.09 23.16 -34.84
N GLN A 509 16.51 24.14 -34.03
CA GLN A 509 17.91 24.26 -33.61
C GLN A 509 18.37 23.07 -32.74
N SER A 510 17.48 22.51 -31.92
CA SER A 510 17.80 21.31 -31.13
C SER A 510 17.92 20.06 -32.00
N VAL A 511 16.99 19.86 -32.94
CA VAL A 511 16.97 18.72 -33.87
C VAL A 511 18.15 18.79 -34.83
N ARG A 512 18.42 19.97 -35.42
CA ARG A 512 19.59 20.20 -36.29
C ARG A 512 20.89 19.89 -35.56
N LYS A 513 21.06 20.35 -34.32
CA LYS A 513 22.26 20.09 -33.53
C LYS A 513 22.43 18.60 -33.20
N ALA A 514 21.34 17.86 -32.97
CA ALA A 514 21.37 16.42 -32.75
C ALA A 514 21.73 15.63 -34.02
N ILE A 515 21.21 16.04 -35.18
CA ILE A 515 21.51 15.42 -36.48
C ILE A 515 22.97 15.68 -36.86
N ILE A 516 23.44 16.93 -36.78
CA ILE A 516 24.84 17.26 -37.06
C ILE A 516 25.76 16.45 -36.14
N LYS A 517 25.46 16.35 -34.84
CA LYS A 517 26.27 15.54 -33.89
C LYS A 517 26.32 14.04 -34.22
N ARG A 518 25.34 13.51 -34.97
CA ARG A 518 25.28 12.09 -35.33
C ARG A 518 25.96 11.78 -36.67
N TYR A 519 26.10 12.77 -37.55
CA TYR A 519 26.61 12.62 -38.91
C TYR A 519 27.89 13.44 -39.21
N ALA A 520 28.39 14.21 -38.24
CA ALA A 520 29.72 14.83 -38.21
C ALA A 520 30.63 14.02 -37.28
#